data_AF-A0A4R0RZW1-F1
#
_entry.id   AF-A0A4R0RZW1-F1
#
_cell.length_a   1.000
_cell.length_b   1.000
_cell.length_c   1.000
_cell.angle_alpha   90.00
_cell.angle_beta   90.00
_cell.angle_gamma   90.00
#
_symmetry.space_group_name_H-M   'P 1'
#
loop_
_entity.id
_entity.type
_entity.pdbx_description
1 polymer ?
#
loop_
_entity_poly.entity_id
_entity_poly.type
_entity_poly.pdbx_seq_one_letter_code
_entity_poly.pdbx_strand_id
1 'polypeptide(L)'
;MRRIKIFIDNTIIPADIYAGQKIAFIFLPAGRQTAQGREQVVHQASVENENGRVINVTWQAKGWFNRLVTRHSPLLRRMLGQPDTYRFDDNIASPEFIQERAD
;
A
#
# COMPACT_ATOMS: atom_id res chain seq x y z
N MET A 1 6.07 -13.23 -7.30
CA MET A 1 4.92 -12.62 -7.99
C MET A 1 3.71 -13.51 -7.81
N ARG A 2 2.59 -12.92 -7.41
CA ARG A 2 1.33 -13.62 -7.11
C ARG A 2 0.15 -12.84 -7.67
N ARG A 3 -0.76 -13.54 -8.32
CA ARG A 3 -2.05 -12.96 -8.72
C ARG A 3 -3.02 -12.96 -7.55
N ILE A 4 -3.57 -11.80 -7.24
CA ILE A 4 -4.57 -11.57 -6.20
C ILE A 4 -5.78 -10.85 -6.79
N LYS A 5 -6.85 -10.75 -6.00
CA LYS A 5 -8.03 -9.95 -6.28
C LYS A 5 -8.06 -8.76 -5.33
N ILE A 6 -8.21 -7.55 -5.86
CA ILE A 6 -8.39 -6.33 -5.06
C ILE A 6 -9.86 -5.92 -5.17
N PHE A 7 -10.54 -5.85 -4.03
CA PHE A 7 -11.89 -5.32 -3.92
C PHE A 7 -11.84 -3.82 -3.62
N ILE A 8 -12.34 -3.02 -4.56
CA ILE A 8 -12.41 -1.56 -4.49
C ILE A 8 -13.69 -1.09 -5.16
N ASP A 9 -14.41 -0.14 -4.56
CA ASP A 9 -15.65 0.45 -5.09
C ASP A 9 -16.67 -0.58 -5.61
N ASN A 10 -16.94 -1.61 -4.80
CA ASN A 10 -17.82 -2.74 -5.11
C ASN A 10 -17.41 -3.57 -6.35
N THR A 11 -16.18 -3.40 -6.82
CA THR A 11 -15.63 -4.10 -7.98
C THR A 11 -14.45 -4.96 -7.54
N ILE A 12 -14.29 -6.13 -8.16
CA ILE A 12 -13.12 -6.99 -7.97
C ILE A 12 -12.20 -6.84 -9.18
N ILE A 13 -10.98 -6.39 -8.94
CA ILE A 13 -9.96 -6.20 -9.98
C ILE A 13 -8.84 -7.21 -9.75
N PRO A 14 -8.48 -8.05 -10.74
CA PRO A 14 -7.29 -8.88 -10.64
C PRO A 14 -6.03 -8.01 -10.68
N ALA A 15 -5.08 -8.28 -9.80
CA ALA A 15 -3.80 -7.56 -9.75
C ALA A 15 -2.67 -8.54 -9.48
N ASP A 16 -1.51 -8.27 -10.08
CA ASP A 16 -0.29 -8.99 -9.76
C ASP A 16 0.51 -8.21 -8.72
N ILE A 17 0.83 -8.88 -7.62
CA ILE A 17 1.64 -8.35 -6.51
C ILE A 17 2.96 -9.11 -6.42
N TYR A 18 4.06 -8.40 -6.17
CA TYR A 18 5.35 -9.03 -5.88
C TYR A 18 6.14 -8.20 -4.88
N ALA A 19 6.97 -8.87 -4.07
CA ALA A 19 7.88 -8.17 -3.16
C ALA A 19 8.85 -7.29 -3.97
N GLY A 20 9.09 -6.07 -3.50
CA GLY A 20 9.89 -5.07 -4.20
C GLY A 20 9.10 -4.15 -5.15
N GLN A 21 7.88 -4.51 -5.52
CA GLN A 21 7.02 -3.72 -6.40
C GLN A 21 6.83 -2.30 -5.87
N LYS A 22 6.92 -1.31 -6.76
CA LYS A 22 6.82 0.11 -6.42
C LYS A 22 5.39 0.61 -6.50
N ILE A 23 5.00 1.41 -5.52
CA ILE A 23 3.65 1.98 -5.41
C ILE A 23 3.72 3.38 -4.82
N ALA A 24 2.92 4.30 -5.37
CA ALA A 24 2.65 5.62 -4.80
C ALA A 24 1.28 5.63 -4.13
N PHE A 25 1.11 6.41 -3.07
CA PHE A 25 -0.18 6.60 -2.39
C PHE A 25 -0.16 7.82 -1.47
N ILE A 26 -1.33 8.19 -0.96
CA ILE A 26 -1.50 9.15 0.13
C ILE A 26 -1.66 8.36 1.43
N PHE A 27 -0.70 8.51 2.34
CA PHE A 27 -0.76 7.90 3.67
C PHE A 27 -1.62 8.76 4.60
N LEU A 28 -2.57 8.10 5.25
CA LEU A 28 -3.51 8.69 6.20
C LEU A 28 -3.18 8.17 7.60
N PRO A 29 -2.46 8.91 8.48
CA PRO A 29 -1.99 8.39 9.76
C PRO A 29 -3.09 7.91 10.71
N ALA A 30 -4.30 8.47 10.60
CA ALA A 30 -5.48 8.09 11.38
C ALA A 30 -6.57 7.43 10.50
N GLY A 31 -6.18 6.84 9.37
CA GLY A 31 -7.10 6.28 8.39
C GLY A 31 -8.08 7.33 7.87
N ARG A 32 -9.34 6.94 7.64
CA ARG A 32 -10.42 7.82 7.18
C ARG A 32 -10.72 9.02 8.08
N GLN A 33 -10.22 9.04 9.31
CA GLN A 33 -10.37 10.14 10.27
C GLN A 33 -9.19 11.12 10.22
N THR A 34 -8.24 10.93 9.30
CA THR A 34 -7.10 11.83 9.14
C THR A 34 -7.60 13.23 8.82
N ALA A 35 -7.21 14.21 9.63
CA ALA A 35 -7.57 15.60 9.41
C ALA A 35 -6.93 16.13 8.11
N GLN A 36 -7.66 17.01 7.40
CA GLN A 36 -7.17 17.65 6.19
C GLN A 36 -5.80 18.31 6.42
N GLY A 37 -4.86 18.07 5.52
CA GLY A 37 -3.48 18.59 5.63
C GLY A 37 -2.55 17.81 6.57
N ARG A 38 -3.03 16.73 7.21
CA ARG A 38 -2.18 15.77 7.96
C ARG A 38 -1.79 14.53 7.17
N GLU A 39 -2.31 14.44 5.95
CA GLU A 39 -2.04 13.40 4.97
C GLU A 39 -0.59 13.51 4.48
N GLN A 40 0.03 12.38 4.14
CA GLN A 40 1.41 12.36 3.66
C GLN A 40 1.45 11.75 2.28
N VAL A 41 1.90 12.53 1.29
CA VAL A 41 2.11 12.01 -0.06
C VAL A 41 3.34 11.12 -0.07
N VAL A 42 3.16 9.85 -0.41
CA VAL A 42 4.21 8.85 -0.54
C VAL A 42 4.41 8.59 -2.03
N HIS A 43 5.44 9.22 -2.62
CA HIS A 43 5.73 9.08 -4.05
C HIS A 43 6.27 7.71 -4.43
N GLN A 44 6.93 7.02 -3.50
CA GLN A 44 7.53 5.73 -3.77
C GLN A 44 7.66 4.91 -2.49
N ALA A 45 6.84 3.86 -2.40
CA ALA A 45 6.96 2.79 -1.43
C ALA A 45 7.27 1.47 -2.15
N SER A 46 7.74 0.49 -1.39
CA SER A 46 8.09 -0.85 -1.86
C SER A 46 7.24 -1.87 -1.11
N VAL A 47 6.56 -2.76 -1.84
CA VAL A 47 5.86 -3.91 -1.26
C VAL A 47 6.87 -4.82 -0.54
N GLU A 48 6.60 -5.16 0.70
CA GLU A 48 7.49 -5.95 1.56
C GLU A 48 7.26 -7.46 1.38
N ASN A 49 6.00 -7.89 1.27
CA ASN A 49 5.61 -9.29 1.18
C ASN A 49 4.45 -9.49 0.19
N GLU A 50 4.41 -10.64 -0.48
CA GLU A 50 3.39 -10.95 -1.50
C GLU A 50 2.32 -11.95 -1.00
N ASN A 51 2.33 -12.30 0.28
CA ASN A 51 1.46 -13.31 0.86
C ASN A 51 1.06 -12.97 2.31
N GLY A 52 0.15 -13.78 2.87
CA GLY A 52 -0.34 -13.60 4.24
C GLY A 52 -1.64 -12.80 4.33
N ARG A 53 -2.10 -12.58 5.57
CA ARG A 53 -3.33 -11.85 5.88
C ARG A 53 -3.20 -10.35 5.62
N VAL A 54 -1.99 -9.83 5.69
CA VAL A 54 -1.64 -8.43 5.44
C VAL A 54 -0.44 -8.39 4.51
N ILE A 55 -0.53 -7.60 3.45
CA ILE A 55 0.59 -7.23 2.59
C ILE A 55 1.02 -5.84 3.04
N ASN A 56 2.30 -5.69 3.39
CA ASN A 56 2.89 -4.46 3.89
C ASN A 56 3.66 -3.72 2.80
N VAL A 57 3.86 -2.42 3.02
CA VAL A 57 4.74 -1.56 2.24
C VAL A 57 5.70 -0.82 3.14
N THR A 58 6.86 -0.48 2.58
CA THR A 58 7.88 0.33 3.23
C THR A 58 8.28 1.52 2.37
N TRP A 59 8.58 2.64 3.01
CA TRP A 59 9.10 3.83 2.31
C TRP A 59 10.04 4.62 3.20
N GLN A 60 10.90 5.43 2.58
CA GLN A 60 11.76 6.36 3.30
C GLN A 60 11.01 7.66 3.58
N ALA A 61 11.07 8.12 4.81
CA ALA A 61 10.51 9.41 5.23
C ALA A 61 11.55 10.22 6.00
N LYS A 62 11.40 11.54 6.02
CA LYS A 62 12.20 12.41 6.89
C LYS A 62 11.74 12.23 8.33
N GLY A 63 12.62 11.73 9.17
CA GLY A 63 12.45 11.65 10.61
C GLY A 63 12.96 12.90 11.32
N TRP A 64 13.06 12.80 12.64
CA TRP A 64 13.59 13.89 13.44
C TRP A 64 15.08 14.13 13.13
N PHE A 65 15.54 15.38 13.19
CA PHE A 65 16.91 15.82 12.85
C PHE A 65 17.35 15.49 11.41
N ASN A 66 16.43 15.56 10.43
CA ASN A 66 16.70 15.24 9.01
C ASN A 66 17.23 13.82 8.76
N ARG A 67 17.12 12.90 9.73
CA ARG A 67 17.49 11.51 9.54
C ARG A 67 16.43 10.81 8.70
N LEU A 68 16.84 10.09 7.65
CA LEU A 68 15.94 9.21 6.92
C LEU A 68 15.54 8.03 7.81
N VAL A 69 14.23 7.77 7.87
CA VAL A 69 13.66 6.63 8.60
C VAL A 69 12.83 5.78 7.65
N THR A 70 12.99 4.46 7.75
CA THR A 70 12.10 3.51 7.09
C THR A 70 10.78 3.46 7.83
N ARG A 71 9.69 3.77 7.13
CA ARG A 71 8.32 3.59 7.61
C ARG A 71 7.75 2.30 7.06
N HIS A 72 6.86 1.68 7.83
CA HIS A 72 6.14 0.47 7.49
C HIS A 72 4.65 0.74 7.66
N SER A 73 3.83 0.25 6.73
CA SER A 73 2.37 0.26 6.87
C SER A 73 1.76 -0.94 6.16
N PRO A 74 0.64 -1.48 6.67
CA PRO A 74 -0.26 -2.31 5.89
C PRO A 74 -0.67 -1.58 4.60
N LEU A 75 -0.55 -2.25 3.47
CA LEU A 75 -1.07 -1.80 2.17
C LEU A 75 -2.40 -2.47 1.87
N LEU A 76 -2.43 -3.80 1.92
CA LEU A 76 -3.61 -4.60 1.62
C LEU A 76 -3.92 -5.54 2.79
N ARG A 77 -5.21 -5.68 3.10
CA ARG A 77 -5.72 -6.67 4.07
C ARG A 77 -6.60 -7.68 3.37
N ARG A 78 -6.37 -8.96 3.64
CA ARG A 78 -7.20 -10.05 3.14
C ARG A 78 -8.61 -9.96 3.74
N MET A 79 -9.63 -10.08 2.90
CA MET A 79 -11.02 -10.12 3.34
C MET A 79 -11.30 -11.43 4.11
N LEU A 80 -12.11 -11.35 5.16
CA LEU A 80 -12.46 -12.52 5.95
C LEU A 80 -13.18 -13.56 5.09
N GLY A 81 -12.78 -14.82 5.19
CA GLY A 81 -13.37 -15.92 4.42
C GLY A 81 -12.95 -15.99 2.95
N GLN A 82 -12.12 -15.06 2.46
CA GLN A 82 -11.63 -15.06 1.07
C GLN A 82 -10.13 -15.42 1.04
N PRO A 83 -9.68 -16.41 0.26
CA PRO A 83 -8.29 -16.88 0.29
C PRO A 83 -7.31 -15.97 -0.49
N ASP A 84 -7.81 -15.24 -1.49
CA ASP A 84 -7.02 -14.47 -2.46
C ASP A 84 -7.55 -13.04 -2.69
N THR A 85 -8.59 -12.64 -1.96
CA THR A 85 -9.23 -11.32 -2.11
C THR A 85 -8.80 -10.39 -0.99
N TYR A 86 -8.34 -9.20 -1.38
CA TYR A 86 -7.78 -8.17 -0.53
C TYR A 86 -8.51 -6.85 -0.74
N ARG A 87 -8.39 -5.95 0.25
CA ARG A 87 -8.79 -4.55 0.14
C ARG A 87 -7.66 -3.66 0.60
N PHE A 88 -7.59 -2.42 0.12
CA PHE A 88 -6.66 -1.44 0.66
C PHE A 88 -6.92 -1.19 2.14
N ASP A 89 -5.84 -0.95 2.87
CA ASP A 89 -5.90 -0.52 4.25
C ASP A 89 -6.55 0.87 4.36
N ASP A 90 -7.27 1.16 5.44
CA ASP A 90 -7.95 2.44 5.64
C ASP A 90 -6.96 3.62 5.75
N ASN A 91 -5.67 3.34 5.99
CA ASN A 91 -4.58 4.31 5.99
C ASN A 91 -4.01 4.62 4.59
N ILE A 92 -4.54 4.00 3.53
CA ILE A 92 -4.06 4.14 2.16
C ILE A 92 -5.14 4.78 1.30
N ALA A 93 -4.84 5.94 0.73
CA ALA A 93 -5.69 6.62 -0.25
C ALA A 93 -4.96 6.79 -1.59
N SER A 94 -5.74 6.82 -2.67
CA SER A 94 -5.26 7.01 -4.05
C SER A 94 -4.03 6.16 -4.42
N PRO A 95 -4.09 4.82 -4.25
CA PRO A 95 -2.96 3.95 -4.56
C PRO A 95 -2.72 3.86 -6.07
N GLU A 96 -1.46 3.97 -6.48
CA GLU A 96 -1.02 3.88 -7.86
C GLU A 96 0.21 2.96 -7.95
N PHE A 97 0.06 1.81 -8.60
CA PHE A 97 1.18 0.91 -8.87
C PHE A 97 2.06 1.51 -9.97
N ILE A 98 3.33 1.71 -9.65
CA ILE A 98 4.30 2.27 -10.59
C ILE A 98 4.74 1.14 -11.51
N GLN A 99 4.35 1.21 -12.78
CA GLN A 99 4.88 0.31 -13.79
C GLN A 99 6.34 0.69 -14.06
N GLU A 100 7.27 -0.19 -13.70
CA GLU A 100 8.62 -0.09 -14.22
C GLU A 100 8.54 -0.35 -15.74
N ARG A 101 8.88 0.66 -16.55
CA ARG A 101 9.04 0.44 -17.99
C ARG A 101 10.10 -0.65 -18.15
N ALA A 102 9.73 -1.75 -18.78
CA ALA A 102 10.70 -2.67 -19.33
C ALA A 102 11.39 -1.94 -20.49
N ASP A 103 12.59 -1.43 -20.23
CA ASP A 103 13.51 -0.99 -21.29
C ASP A 103 14.09 -2.21 -22.02
#